data_AF-A0A2N7S762-F1
#
_entry.id   AF-A0A2N7S762-F1
#
_cell.length_a   1.000
_cell.length_b   1.000
_cell.length_c   1.000
_cell.angle_alpha   90.00
_cell.angle_beta   90.00
_cell.angle_gamma   90.00
#
_symmetry.space_group_name_H-M   'P 1'
#
loop_
_entity.id
_entity.type
_entity.pdbx_description
1 polymer ?
#
loop_
_entity_poly.entity_id
_entity_poly.type
_entity_poly.pdbx_seq_one_letter_code
_entity_poly.pdbx_strand_id
1 'polypeptide(L)'
;MTQISSKPATATDAEVLQIANSEAWLTLKSAATEFQGLQAQDGSLAESGTAAQAAKLVESIVDSIHTLRVHFEHDAPYLEQLVGDLRKWADAGFGVPDFLDSLVQFQPQSQREDGLLHLVLFPMYTQNGSTNRHLEAVLVQVMWPEFIAELESNSYTNALFVPLRFVDFTEGYNTNSAVLFPESVAIRETPSFTWGAIFQDREAVRFRKVLQEAARITNLELPEDAAELLKDQHLTEETFIMWDLIHDRTHMRGDLPFDPFMIKQRMPFFLYSLEELRCDLTAFRECMKIAANPDSDPKSAKMAKLVQYAVIFDRIFRFAITGSRVRNYDGLGGQLLFAWMHQHHVLHWTDTKLSIDWDQVPEVVAALGDAIDELYWKSIDRPKLAHWIAAYELVSATVTPNPASVWAKGPDALPLTAPLREITDQVMDDEFPLSMFYEALNKKMSSVIESTKGMTGITKI
;
A
#
# COMPACT_ATOMS: atom_id res chain seq x y z
N MET A 1 28.81 -32.98 -11.86
CA MET A 1 28.36 -31.67 -12.36
C MET A 1 28.05 -30.82 -11.15
N THR A 2 28.97 -29.92 -10.81
CA THR A 2 28.83 -29.01 -9.68
C THR A 2 27.81 -27.96 -10.08
N GLN A 3 26.61 -28.00 -9.50
CA GLN A 3 25.68 -26.87 -9.58
C GLN A 3 26.35 -25.71 -8.82
N ILE A 4 26.98 -24.80 -9.57
CA ILE A 4 27.25 -23.46 -9.07
C ILE A 4 25.87 -22.80 -9.07
N SER A 5 25.14 -22.96 -7.97
CA SER A 5 24.07 -22.02 -7.63
C SER A 5 24.81 -20.73 -7.28
N SER A 6 25.11 -19.90 -8.28
CA SER A 6 25.53 -18.53 -8.02
C SER A 6 24.40 -17.89 -7.21
N LYS A 7 24.74 -17.35 -6.04
CA LYS A 7 23.81 -16.45 -5.36
C LYS A 7 23.39 -15.35 -6.36
N PRO A 8 22.13 -14.91 -6.36
CA PRO A 8 21.71 -13.76 -7.13
C PRO A 8 22.70 -12.60 -6.94
N ALA A 9 23.06 -11.92 -8.03
CA ALA A 9 23.97 -10.79 -7.96
C ALA A 9 23.15 -9.51 -7.72
N THR A 10 23.46 -8.79 -6.64
CA THR A 10 22.91 -7.47 -6.34
C THR A 10 23.38 -6.47 -7.39
N ALA A 11 22.48 -5.69 -7.97
CA ALA A 11 22.84 -4.73 -9.02
C ALA A 11 23.35 -3.42 -8.43
N THR A 12 24.47 -2.91 -8.95
CA THR A 12 24.96 -1.55 -8.66
C THR A 12 24.09 -0.49 -9.34
N ASP A 13 24.08 0.74 -8.84
CA ASP A 13 23.34 1.86 -9.46
C ASP A 13 23.66 2.05 -10.96
N ALA A 14 24.92 1.80 -11.35
CA ALA A 14 25.34 1.87 -12.75
C ALA A 14 24.71 0.77 -13.61
N GLU A 15 24.60 -0.46 -13.10
CA GLU A 15 23.93 -1.58 -13.78
C GLU A 15 22.42 -1.35 -13.86
N VAL A 16 21.80 -0.86 -12.77
CA VAL A 16 20.39 -0.47 -12.74
C VAL A 16 20.10 0.54 -13.85
N LEU A 17 20.90 1.61 -13.94
CA LEU A 17 20.78 2.63 -14.99
C LEU A 17 21.04 2.05 -16.38
N GLN A 18 22.01 1.14 -16.54
CA GLN A 18 22.28 0.50 -17.81
C GLN A 18 21.07 -0.32 -18.30
N ILE A 19 20.43 -1.09 -17.41
CA ILE A 19 19.25 -1.90 -17.74
C ILE A 19 18.05 -0.99 -18.06
N ALA A 20 17.80 0.01 -17.22
CA ALA A 20 16.70 0.97 -17.39
C ALA A 20 16.83 1.84 -18.65
N ASN A 21 18.05 1.99 -19.20
CA ASN A 21 18.29 2.71 -20.46
C ASN A 21 18.63 1.77 -21.63
N SER A 22 18.51 0.45 -21.44
CA SER A 22 18.79 -0.53 -22.50
C SER A 22 17.72 -0.46 -23.59
N GLU A 23 18.13 -0.71 -24.84
CA GLU A 23 17.21 -0.77 -25.98
C GLU A 23 16.09 -1.80 -25.77
N ALA A 24 16.43 -2.95 -25.16
CA ALA A 24 15.47 -4.01 -24.87
C ALA A 24 14.39 -3.55 -23.87
N TRP A 25 14.76 -2.89 -22.77
CA TRP A 25 13.77 -2.35 -21.84
C TRP A 25 12.89 -1.28 -22.49
N LEU A 26 13.49 -0.32 -23.19
CA LEU A 26 12.74 0.77 -23.83
C LEU A 26 11.76 0.22 -24.89
N THR A 27 12.16 -0.82 -25.63
CA THR A 27 11.30 -1.52 -26.59
C THR A 27 10.15 -2.24 -25.89
N LEU A 28 10.42 -2.99 -24.82
CA LEU A 28 9.41 -3.69 -24.02
C LEU A 28 8.38 -2.70 -23.47
N LYS A 29 8.84 -1.63 -22.82
CA LYS A 29 7.99 -0.59 -22.23
C LYS A 29 7.13 0.10 -23.28
N SER A 30 7.71 0.45 -24.44
CA SER A 30 6.96 1.06 -25.53
C SER A 30 5.91 0.11 -26.10
N ALA A 31 6.26 -1.16 -26.33
CA ALA A 31 5.35 -2.15 -26.89
C ALA A 31 4.20 -2.48 -25.92
N ALA A 32 4.49 -2.60 -24.61
CA ALA A 32 3.47 -2.77 -23.58
C ALA A 32 2.53 -1.56 -23.55
N THR A 33 3.07 -0.33 -23.55
CA THR A 33 2.27 0.90 -23.56
C THR A 33 1.37 1.02 -24.79
N GLU A 34 1.88 0.67 -25.99
CA GLU A 34 1.07 0.65 -27.20
C GLU A 34 -0.03 -0.43 -27.13
N PHE A 35 0.28 -1.60 -26.56
CA PHE A 35 -0.67 -2.69 -26.38
C PHE A 35 -1.84 -2.28 -25.48
N GLN A 36 -1.60 -1.47 -24.44
CA GLN A 36 -2.66 -0.97 -23.54
C GLN A 36 -3.78 -0.25 -24.30
N GLY A 37 -3.43 0.50 -25.35
CA GLY A 37 -4.39 1.20 -26.20
C GLY A 37 -5.31 0.29 -27.00
N LEU A 38 -4.99 -1.00 -27.09
CA LEU A 38 -5.80 -2.01 -27.79
C LEU A 38 -6.72 -2.80 -26.84
N GLN A 39 -6.56 -2.65 -25.52
CA GLN A 39 -7.25 -3.47 -24.53
C GLN A 39 -8.62 -2.92 -24.11
N ALA A 40 -9.56 -3.83 -23.86
CA ALA A 40 -10.80 -3.59 -23.14
C ALA A 40 -10.57 -3.60 -21.62
N GLN A 41 -11.61 -3.34 -20.83
CA GLN A 41 -11.53 -3.25 -19.37
C GLN A 41 -11.02 -4.55 -18.71
N ASP A 42 -11.40 -5.72 -19.20
CA ASP A 42 -10.99 -7.02 -18.66
C ASP A 42 -9.61 -7.49 -19.15
N GLY A 43 -8.97 -6.69 -20.02
CA GLY A 43 -7.65 -6.90 -20.58
C GLY A 43 -7.64 -7.63 -21.92
N SER A 44 -8.77 -8.11 -22.44
CA SER A 44 -8.84 -8.66 -23.81
C SER A 44 -8.65 -7.57 -24.86
N LEU A 45 -8.50 -7.92 -26.14
CA LEU A 45 -8.58 -6.91 -27.20
C LEU A 45 -9.99 -6.31 -27.29
N ALA A 46 -10.06 -4.99 -27.43
CA ALA A 46 -11.32 -4.27 -27.61
C ALA A 46 -11.92 -4.48 -29.01
N GLU A 47 -11.07 -4.63 -30.04
CA GLU A 47 -11.49 -4.78 -31.43
C GLU A 47 -10.78 -5.98 -32.10
N SER A 48 -11.54 -6.86 -32.76
CA SER A 48 -10.95 -8.03 -33.43
C SER A 48 -10.02 -7.68 -34.59
N GLY A 49 -10.12 -6.48 -35.15
CA GLY A 49 -9.28 -6.01 -36.27
C GLY A 49 -7.82 -5.71 -35.90
N THR A 50 -7.51 -5.57 -34.60
CA THR A 50 -6.17 -5.20 -34.13
C THR A 50 -5.29 -6.40 -33.75
N ALA A 51 -5.80 -7.63 -33.90
CA ALA A 51 -5.08 -8.86 -33.51
C ALA A 51 -3.69 -8.99 -34.15
N ALA A 52 -3.53 -8.60 -35.41
CA ALA A 52 -2.23 -8.65 -36.09
C ALA A 52 -1.22 -7.61 -35.55
N GLN A 53 -1.70 -6.44 -35.10
CA GLN A 53 -0.86 -5.44 -34.44
C GLN A 53 -0.49 -5.91 -33.04
N ALA A 54 -1.47 -6.37 -32.26
CA ALA A 54 -1.29 -6.94 -30.94
C ALA A 54 -0.24 -8.07 -30.92
N ALA A 55 -0.30 -8.99 -31.89
CA ALA A 55 0.69 -10.05 -32.05
C ALA A 55 2.12 -9.53 -32.28
N LYS A 56 2.30 -8.48 -33.09
CA LYS A 56 3.63 -7.87 -33.31
C LYS A 56 4.18 -7.21 -32.04
N LEU A 57 3.32 -6.55 -31.27
CA LEU A 57 3.69 -5.94 -30.01
C LEU A 57 4.11 -7.00 -28.99
N VAL A 58 3.36 -8.10 -28.88
CA VAL A 58 3.72 -9.22 -27.99
C VAL A 58 5.03 -9.88 -28.42
N GLU A 59 5.27 -10.12 -29.70
CA GLU A 59 6.58 -10.66 -30.12
C GLU A 59 7.73 -9.70 -29.80
N SER A 60 7.52 -8.38 -29.93
CA SER A 60 8.53 -7.38 -29.53
C SER A 60 8.81 -7.42 -28.01
N ILE A 61 7.79 -7.66 -27.20
CA ILE A 61 7.92 -7.87 -25.74
C ILE A 61 8.69 -9.16 -25.46
N VAL A 62 8.36 -10.26 -26.14
CA VAL A 62 9.02 -11.56 -25.98
C VAL A 62 10.51 -11.49 -26.35
N ASP A 63 10.86 -10.86 -27.47
CA ASP A 63 12.26 -10.66 -27.89
C ASP A 63 13.03 -9.81 -26.87
N SER A 64 12.37 -8.81 -26.29
CA SER A 64 12.95 -7.96 -25.24
C SER A 64 13.17 -8.75 -23.95
N ILE A 65 12.22 -9.59 -23.53
CA ILE A 65 12.38 -10.49 -22.37
C ILE A 65 13.57 -11.43 -22.57
N HIS A 66 13.70 -12.04 -23.75
CA HIS A 66 14.82 -12.92 -24.06
C HIS A 66 16.17 -12.20 -23.98
N THR A 67 16.23 -10.94 -24.43
CA THR A 67 17.44 -10.11 -24.35
C THR A 67 17.77 -9.71 -22.92
N LEU A 68 16.77 -9.34 -22.13
CA LEU A 68 16.93 -8.89 -20.74
C LEU A 68 17.24 -10.02 -19.76
N ARG A 69 16.90 -11.28 -20.10
CA ARG A 69 17.00 -12.45 -19.21
C ARG A 69 18.35 -12.62 -18.52
N VAL A 70 19.45 -12.19 -19.15
CA VAL A 70 20.81 -12.25 -18.57
C VAL A 70 20.92 -11.48 -17.24
N HIS A 71 20.07 -10.48 -17.01
CA HIS A 71 20.03 -9.70 -15.77
C HIS A 71 19.12 -10.30 -14.69
N PHE A 72 18.35 -11.34 -15.05
CA PHE A 72 17.27 -11.92 -14.23
C PHE A 72 17.38 -13.46 -14.19
N GLU A 73 18.60 -13.99 -14.11
CA GLU A 73 18.82 -15.45 -14.14
C GLU A 73 18.09 -16.20 -13.02
N HIS A 74 17.94 -15.55 -11.86
CA HIS A 74 17.23 -16.06 -10.69
C HIS A 74 15.71 -16.22 -10.93
N ASP A 75 15.17 -15.41 -11.85
CA ASP A 75 13.77 -15.40 -12.27
C ASP A 75 13.54 -16.18 -13.58
N ALA A 76 14.54 -16.93 -14.06
CA ALA A 76 14.47 -17.68 -15.31
C ALA A 76 13.21 -18.55 -15.46
N PRO A 77 12.77 -19.35 -14.45
CA PRO A 77 11.54 -20.13 -14.58
C PRO A 77 10.29 -19.28 -14.80
N TYR A 78 10.21 -18.12 -14.13
CA TYR A 78 9.12 -17.17 -14.31
C TYR A 78 9.15 -16.53 -15.70
N LEU A 79 10.30 -16.04 -16.15
CA LEU A 79 10.41 -15.39 -17.47
C LEU A 79 10.14 -16.38 -18.62
N GLU A 80 10.54 -17.64 -18.48
CA GLU A 80 10.20 -18.70 -19.44
C GLU A 80 8.70 -18.96 -19.51
N GLN A 81 8.04 -19.08 -18.36
CA GLN A 81 6.60 -19.31 -18.29
C GLN A 81 5.81 -18.08 -18.79
N LEU A 82 6.27 -16.87 -18.48
CA LEU A 82 5.69 -15.61 -18.94
C LEU A 82 5.67 -15.52 -20.48
N VAL A 83 6.78 -15.90 -21.14
CA VAL A 83 6.83 -15.99 -22.60
C VAL A 83 5.83 -17.02 -23.14
N GLY A 84 5.68 -18.15 -22.44
CA GLY A 84 4.68 -19.18 -22.76
C GLY A 84 3.24 -18.63 -22.69
N ASP A 85 2.89 -17.94 -21.61
CA ASP A 85 1.57 -17.37 -21.39
C ASP A 85 1.24 -16.28 -22.42
N LEU A 86 2.21 -15.41 -22.73
CA LEU A 86 2.08 -14.37 -23.78
C LEU A 86 1.76 -14.97 -25.15
N ARG A 87 2.51 -15.99 -25.58
CA ARG A 87 2.30 -16.66 -26.87
C ARG A 87 0.98 -17.40 -26.93
N LYS A 88 0.63 -18.14 -25.86
CA LYS A 88 -0.66 -18.82 -25.75
C LYS A 88 -1.83 -17.84 -25.84
N TRP A 89 -1.70 -16.67 -25.20
CA TRP A 89 -2.72 -15.62 -25.26
C TRP A 89 -2.86 -15.03 -26.67
N ALA A 90 -1.74 -14.80 -27.37
CA ALA A 90 -1.74 -14.36 -28.76
C ALA A 90 -2.36 -15.40 -29.72
N ASP A 91 -1.98 -16.68 -29.59
CA ASP A 91 -2.50 -17.79 -30.40
C ASP A 91 -4.01 -18.00 -30.19
N ALA A 92 -4.51 -17.71 -28.98
CA ALA A 92 -5.93 -17.74 -28.65
C ALA A 92 -6.71 -16.49 -29.10
N GLY A 93 -6.05 -15.53 -29.76
CA GLY A 93 -6.69 -14.33 -30.29
C GLY A 93 -6.94 -13.23 -29.25
N PHE A 94 -6.18 -13.22 -28.16
CA PHE A 94 -6.24 -12.18 -27.12
C PHE A 94 -7.61 -12.01 -26.44
N GLY A 95 -8.23 -13.12 -26.03
CA GLY A 95 -9.39 -13.11 -25.13
C GLY A 95 -9.07 -12.57 -23.73
N VAL A 96 -9.91 -12.86 -22.73
CA VAL A 96 -9.59 -12.48 -21.34
C VAL A 96 -8.26 -13.16 -20.92
N PRO A 97 -7.26 -12.39 -20.44
CA PRO A 97 -5.95 -12.95 -20.13
C PRO A 97 -5.97 -13.93 -18.95
N ASP A 98 -5.13 -14.95 -19.02
CA ASP A 98 -4.85 -15.91 -17.95
C ASP A 98 -3.34 -16.12 -17.84
N PHE A 99 -2.74 -15.53 -16.81
CA PHE A 99 -1.30 -15.56 -16.51
C PHE A 99 -1.01 -16.29 -15.20
N LEU A 100 -1.90 -17.20 -14.78
CA LEU A 100 -1.74 -17.92 -13.51
C LEU A 100 -0.44 -18.75 -13.49
N ASP A 101 -0.06 -19.33 -14.63
CA ASP A 101 1.10 -20.23 -14.68
C ASP A 101 2.39 -19.43 -14.43
N SER A 102 2.56 -18.27 -15.07
CA SER A 102 3.70 -17.38 -14.81
C SER A 102 3.64 -16.71 -13.43
N LEU A 103 2.45 -16.34 -12.95
CA LEU A 103 2.27 -15.76 -11.61
C LEU A 103 2.77 -16.70 -10.50
N VAL A 104 2.48 -18.01 -10.60
CA VAL A 104 2.94 -19.00 -9.62
C VAL A 104 4.47 -19.19 -9.66
N GLN A 105 5.12 -18.95 -10.79
CA GLN A 105 6.58 -19.02 -10.88
C GLN A 105 7.27 -17.78 -10.32
N PHE A 106 6.61 -16.61 -10.30
CA PHE A 106 7.19 -15.39 -9.74
C PHE A 106 7.17 -15.44 -8.21
N GLN A 107 8.34 -15.64 -7.60
CA GLN A 107 8.50 -15.90 -6.16
C GLN A 107 9.47 -14.90 -5.49
N PRO A 108 9.21 -13.58 -5.56
CA PRO A 108 10.13 -12.55 -5.06
C PRO A 108 10.35 -12.63 -3.54
N GLN A 109 9.39 -13.15 -2.77
CA GLN A 109 9.53 -13.29 -1.32
C GLN A 109 10.61 -14.30 -0.90
N SER A 110 10.96 -15.23 -1.79
CA SER A 110 12.08 -16.16 -1.58
C SER A 110 13.44 -15.54 -1.93
N GLN A 111 13.44 -14.32 -2.47
CA GLN A 111 14.58 -13.65 -3.10
C GLN A 111 14.76 -12.22 -2.58
N ARG A 112 14.62 -12.03 -1.25
CA ARG A 112 14.70 -10.71 -0.60
C ARG A 112 16.16 -10.24 -0.41
N GLU A 113 16.98 -10.36 -1.45
CA GLU A 113 18.36 -9.88 -1.40
C GLU A 113 18.38 -8.38 -1.74
N ASP A 114 18.97 -7.55 -0.86
CA ASP A 114 19.01 -6.11 -1.05
C ASP A 114 19.67 -5.73 -2.38
N GLY A 115 19.01 -4.89 -3.18
CA GLY A 115 19.51 -4.50 -4.50
C GLY A 115 19.23 -5.49 -5.63
N LEU A 116 18.56 -6.62 -5.38
CA LEU A 116 18.17 -7.56 -6.43
C LEU A 116 17.11 -6.95 -7.36
N LEU A 117 17.26 -7.16 -8.67
CA LEU A 117 16.34 -6.63 -9.67
C LEU A 117 15.32 -7.68 -10.13
N HIS A 118 14.07 -7.26 -10.35
CA HIS A 118 13.04 -8.07 -11.01
C HIS A 118 12.43 -7.34 -12.21
N LEU A 119 12.04 -8.11 -13.24
CA LEU A 119 11.21 -7.65 -14.36
C LEU A 119 9.80 -8.19 -14.20
N VAL A 120 8.87 -7.34 -13.78
CA VAL A 120 7.46 -7.73 -13.58
C VAL A 120 6.66 -7.36 -14.82
N LEU A 121 5.94 -8.32 -15.43
CA LEU A 121 5.06 -8.07 -16.56
C LEU A 121 3.80 -8.93 -16.45
N PHE A 122 2.64 -8.30 -16.32
CA PHE A 122 1.36 -8.99 -16.25
C PHE A 122 0.22 -8.11 -16.80
N PRO A 123 -0.86 -8.71 -17.35
CA PRO A 123 -2.14 -8.03 -17.45
C PRO A 123 -2.73 -7.86 -16.04
N MET A 124 -2.74 -6.63 -15.52
CA MET A 124 -3.17 -6.33 -14.15
C MET A 124 -3.88 -4.99 -14.05
N TYR A 125 -4.68 -4.81 -13.00
CA TYR A 125 -5.14 -3.47 -12.59
C TYR A 125 -4.16 -2.88 -11.57
N THR A 126 -4.19 -1.57 -11.34
CA THR A 126 -3.34 -0.92 -10.32
C THR A 126 -4.20 -0.35 -9.19
N GLN A 127 -3.92 -0.73 -7.94
CA GLN A 127 -4.62 -0.18 -6.77
C GLN A 127 -4.38 1.33 -6.68
N ASN A 128 -5.40 2.14 -6.39
CA ASN A 128 -5.31 3.61 -6.44
C ASN A 128 -4.83 4.17 -7.81
N GLY A 129 -4.95 3.37 -8.87
CA GLY A 129 -4.64 3.72 -10.26
C GLY A 129 -5.81 3.36 -11.19
N SER A 130 -5.56 2.52 -12.19
CA SER A 130 -6.58 2.07 -13.14
C SER A 130 -7.28 0.81 -12.65
N THR A 131 -8.61 0.76 -12.82
CA THR A 131 -9.40 -0.48 -12.59
C THR A 131 -9.47 -1.37 -13.83
N ASN A 132 -8.98 -0.89 -14.98
CA ASN A 132 -8.84 -1.71 -16.18
C ASN A 132 -7.63 -2.61 -16.04
N ARG A 133 -7.72 -3.82 -16.58
CA ARG A 133 -6.59 -4.72 -16.71
C ARG A 133 -5.78 -4.34 -17.94
N HIS A 134 -4.58 -3.84 -17.71
CA HIS A 134 -3.65 -3.46 -18.74
C HIS A 134 -2.38 -4.32 -18.65
N LEU A 135 -1.73 -4.60 -19.79
CA LEU A 135 -0.42 -5.21 -19.79
C LEU A 135 0.59 -4.18 -19.27
N GLU A 136 0.98 -4.34 -18.00
CA GLU A 136 1.86 -3.42 -17.30
C GLU A 136 3.24 -4.06 -17.10
N ALA A 137 4.30 -3.29 -17.32
CA ALA A 137 5.68 -3.68 -17.11
C ALA A 137 6.34 -2.79 -16.06
N VAL A 138 7.03 -3.40 -15.10
CA VAL A 138 7.70 -2.70 -14.00
C VAL A 138 9.09 -3.30 -13.80
N LEU A 139 10.11 -2.47 -13.91
CA LEU A 139 11.45 -2.77 -13.39
C LEU A 139 11.52 -2.31 -11.95
N VAL A 140 11.88 -3.24 -11.06
CA VAL A 140 11.89 -3.01 -9.61
C VAL A 140 13.19 -3.51 -9.01
N GLN A 141 13.57 -2.90 -7.88
CA GLN A 141 14.71 -3.33 -7.08
C GLN A 141 14.23 -3.64 -5.65
N VAL A 142 14.67 -4.75 -5.09
CA VAL A 142 14.41 -5.15 -3.71
C VAL A 142 15.16 -4.24 -2.74
N MET A 143 14.51 -3.87 -1.63
CA MET A 143 15.13 -3.13 -0.52
C MET A 143 15.05 -3.95 0.77
N TRP A 144 16.11 -4.66 1.13
CA TRP A 144 16.12 -5.57 2.28
C TRP A 144 17.33 -5.33 3.19
N PRO A 145 17.39 -4.18 3.89
CA PRO A 145 18.51 -3.85 4.74
C PRO A 145 18.66 -4.84 5.91
N GLU A 146 19.90 -5.03 6.39
CA GLU A 146 20.25 -6.07 7.36
C GLU A 146 19.39 -6.04 8.64
N PHE A 147 19.13 -4.85 9.19
CA PHE A 147 18.31 -4.71 10.41
C PHE A 147 16.85 -5.18 10.20
N ILE A 148 16.31 -5.07 8.99
CA ILE A 148 14.98 -5.58 8.64
C ILE A 148 15.00 -7.11 8.56
N ALA A 149 16.05 -7.69 7.99
CA ALA A 149 16.24 -9.15 7.97
C ALA A 149 16.33 -9.72 9.40
N GLU A 150 17.03 -9.03 10.30
CA GLU A 150 17.10 -9.40 11.72
C GLU A 150 15.75 -9.28 12.43
N LEU A 151 14.99 -8.21 12.20
CA LEU A 151 13.66 -8.05 12.78
C LEU A 151 12.68 -9.12 12.29
N GLU A 152 12.68 -9.43 11.00
CA GLU A 152 11.79 -10.42 10.37
C GLU A 152 12.10 -11.86 10.82
N SER A 153 13.37 -12.22 10.88
CA SER A 153 13.81 -13.56 11.29
C SER A 153 13.54 -13.88 12.77
N ASN A 154 13.31 -12.86 13.59
CA ASN A 154 13.06 -13.00 15.03
C ASN A 154 11.61 -12.68 15.40
N SER A 155 11.31 -11.42 15.72
CA SER A 155 10.06 -11.02 16.39
C SER A 155 8.93 -10.67 15.41
N TYR A 156 9.28 -10.24 14.20
CA TYR A 156 8.34 -9.66 13.24
C TYR A 156 8.26 -10.45 11.93
N THR A 157 8.21 -11.78 12.03
CA THR A 157 8.12 -12.68 10.86
C THR A 157 6.96 -12.32 9.95
N ASN A 158 7.28 -12.06 8.69
CA ASN A 158 6.34 -11.74 7.62
C ASN A 158 6.93 -12.26 6.30
N ALA A 159 6.71 -13.55 6.05
CA ALA A 159 7.32 -14.27 4.94
C ALA A 159 6.80 -13.82 3.55
N LEU A 160 5.68 -13.09 3.50
CA LEU A 160 5.06 -12.64 2.25
C LEU A 160 5.55 -11.23 1.84
N PHE A 161 6.05 -10.44 2.78
CA PHE A 161 6.38 -9.03 2.55
C PHE A 161 7.64 -8.85 1.71
N VAL A 162 7.51 -8.06 0.64
CA VAL A 162 8.60 -7.70 -0.28
C VAL A 162 8.64 -6.17 -0.51
N PRO A 163 9.49 -5.44 0.22
CA PRO A 163 9.73 -4.03 -0.06
C PRO A 163 10.51 -3.83 -1.37
N LEU A 164 9.96 -3.00 -2.25
CA LEU A 164 10.51 -2.72 -3.57
C LEU A 164 10.67 -1.22 -3.77
N ARG A 165 11.58 -0.82 -4.65
CA ARG A 165 11.61 0.50 -5.26
C ARG A 165 11.41 0.42 -6.76
N PHE A 166 10.86 1.47 -7.33
CA PHE A 166 10.79 1.61 -8.78
C PHE A 166 12.17 1.89 -9.38
N VAL A 167 12.48 1.18 -10.47
CA VAL A 167 13.58 1.53 -11.37
C VAL A 167 13.00 2.24 -12.60
N ASP A 168 12.01 1.63 -13.26
CA ASP A 168 11.19 2.24 -14.30
C ASP A 168 9.86 1.46 -14.46
N PHE A 169 8.85 2.06 -15.09
CA PHE A 169 7.53 1.45 -15.23
C PHE A 169 6.74 1.98 -16.44
N THR A 170 5.69 1.24 -16.83
CA THR A 170 4.63 1.67 -17.76
C THR A 170 3.59 2.58 -17.09
N GLU A 171 2.80 3.29 -17.88
CA GLU A 171 1.90 4.36 -17.41
C GLU A 171 0.86 3.94 -16.36
N GLY A 172 0.51 2.67 -16.23
CA GLY A 172 -0.39 2.20 -15.16
C GLY A 172 0.14 2.45 -13.74
N TYR A 173 1.47 2.54 -13.59
CA TYR A 173 2.13 2.93 -12.35
C TYR A 173 2.53 4.41 -12.28
N ASN A 174 2.25 5.21 -13.33
CA ASN A 174 2.26 6.67 -13.23
C ASN A 174 0.98 7.15 -12.51
N THR A 175 0.75 6.66 -11.29
CA THR A 175 -0.47 6.82 -10.51
C THR A 175 -0.12 6.99 -9.02
N ASN A 176 -1.11 6.89 -8.13
CA ASN A 176 -0.89 6.82 -6.68
C ASN A 176 -0.71 5.37 -6.19
N SER A 177 -0.69 4.37 -7.09
CA SER A 177 -0.45 2.98 -6.73
C SER A 177 0.91 2.84 -6.07
N ALA A 178 0.94 2.27 -4.87
CA ALA A 178 2.17 2.07 -4.10
C ALA A 178 2.40 0.59 -3.76
N VAL A 179 1.68 -0.31 -4.44
CA VAL A 179 1.72 -1.73 -4.18
C VAL A 179 1.72 -2.52 -5.48
N LEU A 180 2.30 -3.71 -5.42
CA LEU A 180 2.22 -4.74 -6.43
C LEU A 180 1.76 -5.99 -5.70
N PHE A 181 0.55 -6.43 -6.00
CA PHE A 181 -0.09 -7.59 -5.36
C PHE A 181 -0.51 -8.61 -6.41
N PRO A 182 -0.31 -9.92 -6.15
CA PRO A 182 -0.66 -10.97 -7.09
C PRO A 182 -2.18 -11.04 -7.37
N GLU A 183 -3.02 -10.55 -6.46
CA GLU A 183 -4.47 -10.38 -6.63
C GLU A 183 -4.84 -9.50 -7.83
N SER A 184 -3.96 -8.60 -8.22
CA SER A 184 -4.22 -7.67 -9.32
C SER A 184 -4.14 -8.31 -10.70
N VAL A 185 -3.45 -9.44 -10.80
CA VAL A 185 -3.13 -10.13 -12.05
C VAL A 185 -4.34 -10.87 -12.61
N ALA A 186 -4.46 -10.86 -13.93
CA ALA A 186 -5.49 -11.61 -14.63
C ALA A 186 -5.18 -13.12 -14.64
N ILE A 187 -6.00 -13.88 -13.93
CA ILE A 187 -5.84 -15.31 -13.69
C ILE A 187 -7.18 -16.04 -13.82
N ARG A 188 -7.13 -17.30 -14.27
CA ARG A 188 -8.32 -18.18 -14.38
C ARG A 188 -8.96 -18.55 -13.04
N GLU A 189 -8.16 -18.65 -11.98
CA GLU A 189 -8.59 -19.01 -10.63
C GLU A 189 -7.62 -18.43 -9.59
N THR A 190 -8.08 -18.25 -8.35
CA THR A 190 -7.28 -17.65 -7.27
C THR A 190 -6.34 -18.70 -6.64
N PRO A 191 -5.00 -18.56 -6.75
CA PRO A 191 -4.05 -19.42 -6.06
C PRO A 191 -3.92 -19.05 -4.59
N SER A 192 -3.10 -19.79 -3.84
CA SER A 192 -2.54 -19.27 -2.60
C SER A 192 -1.51 -18.21 -2.96
N PHE A 193 -1.74 -16.98 -2.53
CA PHE A 193 -0.76 -15.91 -2.71
C PHE A 193 0.41 -16.10 -1.76
N THR A 194 1.62 -15.87 -2.26
CA THR A 194 2.87 -16.11 -1.54
C THR A 194 3.70 -14.86 -1.34
N TRP A 195 3.27 -13.72 -1.86
CA TRP A 195 4.00 -12.45 -1.75
C TRP A 195 3.04 -11.27 -1.84
N GLY A 196 3.43 -10.16 -1.22
CA GLY A 196 2.83 -8.85 -1.37
C GLY A 196 3.93 -7.81 -1.33
N ALA A 197 3.96 -6.92 -2.32
CA ALA A 197 5.04 -5.97 -2.49
C ALA A 197 4.57 -4.52 -2.36
N ILE A 198 5.39 -3.70 -1.71
CA ILE A 198 5.11 -2.28 -1.44
C ILE A 198 6.28 -1.43 -1.94
N PHE A 199 5.96 -0.33 -2.63
CA PHE A 199 6.92 0.59 -3.23
C PHE A 199 7.37 1.67 -2.25
N GLN A 200 8.38 1.38 -1.43
CA GLN A 200 8.75 2.27 -0.32
C GLN A 200 9.45 3.54 -0.76
N ASP A 201 10.11 3.53 -1.92
CA ASP A 201 10.68 4.74 -2.50
C ASP A 201 9.59 5.77 -2.82
N ARG A 202 8.46 5.28 -3.33
CA ARG A 202 7.26 6.07 -3.62
C ARG A 202 6.61 6.54 -2.32
N GLU A 203 6.34 5.67 -1.37
CA GLU A 203 5.70 6.10 -0.11
C GLU A 203 6.57 7.12 0.63
N ALA A 204 7.88 6.90 0.69
CA ALA A 204 8.83 7.83 1.29
C ALA A 204 8.84 9.22 0.61
N VAL A 205 8.93 9.30 -0.72
CA VAL A 205 8.98 10.60 -1.40
C VAL A 205 7.65 11.36 -1.28
N ARG A 206 6.52 10.63 -1.32
CA ARG A 206 5.17 11.18 -1.15
C ARG A 206 4.99 11.73 0.26
N PHE A 207 5.35 10.93 1.27
CA PHE A 207 5.35 11.33 2.68
C PHE A 207 6.15 12.61 2.88
N ARG A 208 7.40 12.65 2.41
CA ARG A 208 8.30 13.81 2.59
C ARG A 208 7.72 15.07 1.96
N LYS A 209 7.21 14.98 0.71
CA LYS A 209 6.61 16.12 0.01
C LYS A 209 5.36 16.65 0.73
N VAL A 210 4.47 15.73 1.13
CA VAL A 210 3.21 16.09 1.80
C VAL A 210 3.47 16.67 3.20
N LEU A 211 4.33 16.03 4.00
CA LEU A 211 4.65 16.51 5.34
C LEU A 211 5.34 17.88 5.32
N GLN A 212 6.26 18.10 4.38
CA GLN A 212 6.93 19.40 4.22
C GLN A 212 5.91 20.53 4.01
N GLU A 213 4.96 20.33 3.11
CA GLU A 213 3.95 21.35 2.80
C GLU A 213 2.87 21.45 3.89
N ALA A 214 2.46 20.33 4.47
CA ALA A 214 1.53 20.31 5.59
C ALA A 214 2.07 21.10 6.76
N ALA A 215 3.32 20.85 7.17
CA ALA A 215 3.98 21.56 8.26
C ALA A 215 4.05 23.07 8.00
N ARG A 216 4.33 23.47 6.74
CA ARG A 216 4.33 24.87 6.32
C ARG A 216 2.94 25.51 6.42
N ILE A 217 1.89 24.84 5.96
CA ILE A 217 0.51 25.36 5.97
C ILE A 217 -0.03 25.46 7.39
N THR A 218 0.31 24.51 8.25
CA THR A 218 -0.19 24.43 9.62
C THR A 218 0.71 25.14 10.63
N ASN A 219 1.82 25.74 10.20
CA ASN A 219 2.85 26.30 11.07
C ASN A 219 3.35 25.30 12.14
N LEU A 220 3.36 24.01 11.79
CA LEU A 220 3.81 22.95 12.69
C LEU A 220 5.33 22.98 12.78
N GLU A 221 5.84 23.08 14.01
CA GLU A 221 7.25 22.87 14.29
C GLU A 221 7.50 21.37 14.44
N LEU A 222 8.36 20.82 13.58
CA LEU A 222 8.69 19.40 13.60
C LEU A 222 9.77 19.12 14.66
N PRO A 223 9.65 18.01 15.40
CA PRO A 223 10.78 17.42 16.12
C PRO A 223 12.02 17.24 15.22
N GLU A 224 13.22 17.32 15.80
CA GLU A 224 14.47 17.28 15.02
C GLU A 224 14.62 15.99 14.21
N ASP A 225 14.25 14.87 14.81
CA ASP A 225 14.21 13.53 14.21
C ASP A 225 13.16 13.44 13.10
N ALA A 226 11.95 13.95 13.32
CA ALA A 226 10.94 14.06 12.26
C ALA A 226 11.40 14.94 11.08
N ALA A 227 12.12 16.03 11.36
CA ALA A 227 12.68 16.90 10.33
C ALA A 227 13.84 16.25 9.55
N GLU A 228 14.48 15.19 10.09
CA GLU A 228 15.50 14.39 9.41
C GLU A 228 14.87 13.59 8.25
N LEU A 229 13.69 12.99 8.46
CA LEU A 229 12.94 12.27 7.42
C LEU A 229 12.74 13.13 6.16
N LEU A 230 12.39 14.40 6.33
CA LEU A 230 12.20 15.32 5.20
C LEU A 230 13.45 15.51 4.35
N LYS A 231 14.64 15.36 4.93
CA LYS A 231 15.92 15.63 4.26
C LYS A 231 16.54 14.39 3.63
N ASP A 232 16.15 13.21 4.09
CA ASP A 232 16.79 11.95 3.71
C ASP A 232 15.75 10.94 3.18
N GLN A 233 15.82 10.70 1.87
CA GLN A 233 14.98 9.74 1.17
C GLN A 233 15.22 8.32 1.68
N HIS A 234 16.48 7.93 1.86
CA HIS A 234 16.85 6.57 2.21
C HIS A 234 16.45 6.25 3.66
N LEU A 235 16.64 7.22 4.57
CA LEU A 235 16.15 7.12 5.95
C LEU A 235 14.64 6.90 6.00
N THR A 236 13.89 7.61 5.14
CA THR A 236 12.44 7.50 5.09
C THR A 236 12.02 6.16 4.48
N GLU A 237 12.69 5.67 3.44
CA GLU A 237 12.47 4.33 2.88
C GLU A 237 12.61 3.25 3.95
N GLU A 238 13.73 3.23 4.69
CA GLU A 238 13.96 2.25 5.77
C GLU A 238 12.93 2.36 6.90
N THR A 239 12.47 3.58 7.20
CA THR A 239 11.38 3.81 8.18
C THR A 239 10.08 3.18 7.70
N PHE A 240 9.70 3.38 6.43
CA PHE A 240 8.50 2.78 5.84
C PHE A 240 8.62 1.25 5.71
N ILE A 241 9.79 0.70 5.36
CA ILE A 241 10.02 -0.75 5.37
C ILE A 241 9.74 -1.35 6.75
N MET A 242 10.22 -0.71 7.81
CA MET A 242 9.99 -1.18 9.18
C MET A 242 8.51 -1.07 9.58
N TRP A 243 7.86 0.04 9.22
CA TRP A 243 6.43 0.22 9.48
C TRP A 243 5.62 -0.90 8.81
N ASP A 244 5.80 -1.10 7.51
CA ASP A 244 5.00 -2.06 6.74
C ASP A 244 5.31 -3.52 7.11
N LEU A 245 6.56 -3.84 7.46
CA LEU A 245 6.91 -5.16 8.00
C LEU A 245 6.01 -5.56 9.17
N ILE A 246 5.79 -4.62 10.10
CA ILE A 246 5.01 -4.84 11.32
C ILE A 246 3.51 -4.68 11.05
N HIS A 247 3.11 -3.69 10.25
CA HIS A 247 1.72 -3.45 9.86
C HIS A 247 1.13 -4.66 9.14
N ASP A 248 1.72 -5.10 8.02
CA ASP A 248 1.15 -6.15 7.17
C ASP A 248 1.03 -7.47 7.94
N ARG A 249 2.02 -7.76 8.79
CA ARG A 249 2.00 -8.93 9.68
C ARG A 249 0.78 -8.90 10.61
N THR A 250 0.37 -7.72 11.05
CA THR A 250 -0.70 -7.55 12.03
C THR A 250 -2.07 -7.93 11.47
N HIS A 251 -2.29 -7.83 10.16
CA HIS A 251 -3.51 -8.34 9.52
C HIS A 251 -3.76 -9.83 9.77
N MET A 252 -2.72 -10.61 10.04
CA MET A 252 -2.81 -12.06 10.28
C MET A 252 -2.60 -12.44 11.76
N ARG A 253 -2.60 -11.47 12.68
CA ARG A 253 -2.29 -11.66 14.11
C ARG A 253 -3.29 -10.92 15.01
N GLY A 254 -3.44 -11.42 16.24
CA GLY A 254 -4.34 -10.85 17.26
C GLY A 254 -5.63 -11.65 17.44
N ASP A 255 -6.57 -11.10 18.22
CA ASP A 255 -7.88 -11.71 18.46
C ASP A 255 -8.82 -11.42 17.28
N LEU A 256 -9.34 -12.49 16.66
CA LEU A 256 -10.15 -12.42 15.44
C LEU A 256 -9.56 -11.42 14.42
N PRO A 257 -8.30 -11.65 13.96
CA PRO A 257 -7.72 -10.82 12.93
C PRO A 257 -8.69 -10.82 11.74
N PHE A 258 -8.88 -9.66 11.10
CA PHE A 258 -9.88 -9.45 10.08
C PHE A 258 -9.94 -10.64 9.13
N ASP A 259 -11.00 -11.43 9.32
CA ASP A 259 -10.99 -12.85 9.02
C ASP A 259 -10.69 -13.13 7.53
N PRO A 260 -9.81 -14.09 7.17
CA PRO A 260 -9.68 -14.57 5.80
C PRO A 260 -11.01 -15.11 5.19
N PHE A 261 -12.03 -15.44 6.00
CA PHE A 261 -13.40 -15.70 5.56
C PHE A 261 -14.29 -14.43 5.44
N MET A 262 -13.91 -13.29 6.06
CA MET A 262 -14.60 -12.00 5.96
C MET A 262 -14.10 -11.12 4.80
N ILE A 263 -12.88 -11.31 4.28
CA ILE A 263 -12.36 -10.58 3.10
C ILE A 263 -13.29 -10.72 1.88
N LYS A 264 -14.05 -11.82 1.78
CA LYS A 264 -15.03 -12.05 0.71
C LYS A 264 -16.42 -11.47 0.96
N GLN A 265 -16.65 -10.80 2.10
CA GLN A 265 -17.95 -10.27 2.50
C GLN A 265 -17.93 -8.74 2.49
N ARG A 266 -18.95 -8.16 1.86
CA ARG A 266 -19.14 -6.71 1.81
C ARG A 266 -19.47 -6.17 3.21
N MET A 267 -18.57 -5.38 3.78
CA MET A 267 -18.73 -4.75 5.09
C MET A 267 -18.87 -3.22 4.98
N PRO A 268 -19.46 -2.55 5.99
CA PRO A 268 -19.38 -1.11 6.13
C PRO A 268 -17.94 -0.59 6.14
N PHE A 269 -17.68 0.53 5.46
CA PHE A 269 -16.30 0.95 5.21
C PHE A 269 -15.52 1.36 6.47
N PHE A 270 -16.22 1.79 7.52
CA PHE A 270 -15.62 2.13 8.80
C PHE A 270 -14.96 0.92 9.49
N LEU A 271 -15.33 -0.32 9.16
CA LEU A 271 -14.64 -1.50 9.68
C LEU A 271 -13.28 -1.68 9.01
N TYR A 272 -13.16 -1.40 7.70
CA TYR A 272 -11.85 -1.36 7.04
C TYR A 272 -10.99 -0.23 7.64
N SER A 273 -11.59 0.93 7.98
CA SER A 273 -10.86 2.01 8.66
C SER A 273 -10.28 1.57 10.00
N LEU A 274 -11.07 0.84 10.80
CA LEU A 274 -10.62 0.36 12.10
C LEU A 274 -9.56 -0.73 11.97
N GLU A 275 -9.65 -1.60 10.95
CA GLU A 275 -8.64 -2.62 10.72
C GLU A 275 -7.29 -2.02 10.34
N GLU A 276 -7.27 -1.12 9.35
CA GLU A 276 -6.06 -0.44 8.91
C GLU A 276 -5.43 0.39 10.05
N LEU A 277 -6.28 1.09 10.81
CA LEU A 277 -5.82 1.84 11.97
C LEU A 277 -5.33 0.91 13.09
N ARG A 278 -5.96 -0.24 13.33
CA ARG A 278 -5.48 -1.25 14.30
C ARG A 278 -4.07 -1.72 13.95
N CYS A 279 -3.82 -2.04 12.67
CA CYS A 279 -2.51 -2.47 12.19
C CYS A 279 -1.46 -1.39 12.41
N ASP A 280 -1.77 -0.14 12.06
CA ASP A 280 -0.86 1.00 12.30
C ASP A 280 -0.59 1.28 13.77
N LEU A 281 -1.62 1.26 14.61
CA LEU A 281 -1.46 1.51 16.04
C LEU A 281 -0.75 0.34 16.75
N THR A 282 -0.83 -0.86 16.19
CA THR A 282 0.01 -1.99 16.62
C THR A 282 1.46 -1.77 16.20
N ALA A 283 1.73 -1.41 14.95
CA ALA A 283 3.09 -1.06 14.50
C ALA A 283 3.69 0.08 15.34
N PHE A 284 2.91 1.13 15.62
CA PHE A 284 3.28 2.23 16.50
C PHE A 284 3.70 1.73 17.90
N ARG A 285 2.88 0.90 18.55
CA ARG A 285 3.17 0.37 19.90
C ARG A 285 4.35 -0.60 19.93
N GLU A 286 4.50 -1.45 18.91
CA GLU A 286 5.68 -2.33 18.79
C GLU A 286 6.95 -1.50 18.59
N CYS A 287 6.90 -0.45 17.78
CA CYS A 287 7.99 0.49 17.62
C CYS A 287 8.32 1.26 18.91
N MET A 288 7.33 1.60 19.75
CA MET A 288 7.62 2.12 21.09
C MET A 288 8.44 1.13 21.93
N LYS A 289 8.08 -0.17 21.89
CA LYS A 289 8.80 -1.21 22.63
C LYS A 289 10.23 -1.37 22.13
N ILE A 290 10.44 -1.38 20.81
CA ILE A 290 11.78 -1.46 20.22
C ILE A 290 12.62 -0.24 20.59
N ALA A 291 12.07 0.97 20.45
CA ALA A 291 12.79 2.21 20.77
C ALA A 291 13.17 2.32 22.26
N ALA A 292 12.35 1.77 23.16
CA ALA A 292 12.59 1.78 24.61
C ALA A 292 13.46 0.62 25.10
N ASN A 293 13.69 -0.41 24.28
CA ASN A 293 14.45 -1.59 24.67
C ASN A 293 15.97 -1.29 24.65
N PRO A 294 16.68 -1.38 25.79
CA PRO A 294 18.13 -1.13 25.83
C PRO A 294 18.95 -2.15 25.03
N ASP A 295 18.38 -3.33 24.74
CA ASP A 295 19.03 -4.39 23.96
C ASP A 295 18.78 -4.27 22.44
N SER A 296 17.93 -3.32 22.00
CA SER A 296 17.72 -3.08 20.58
C SER A 296 18.95 -2.43 19.95
N ASP A 297 19.32 -2.89 18.76
CA ASP A 297 20.43 -2.28 18.02
C ASP A 297 20.11 -0.80 17.71
N PRO A 298 21.13 0.08 17.63
CA PRO A 298 20.90 1.52 17.46
C PRO A 298 20.12 1.89 16.19
N LYS A 299 20.23 1.10 15.12
CA LYS A 299 19.54 1.37 13.85
C LYS A 299 18.05 1.08 14.02
N SER A 300 17.68 -0.10 14.52
CA SER A 300 16.27 -0.46 14.78
C SER A 300 15.62 0.48 15.79
N ALA A 301 16.32 0.86 16.86
CA ALA A 301 15.80 1.82 17.83
C ALA A 301 15.53 3.20 17.20
N LYS A 302 16.45 3.69 16.35
CA LYS A 302 16.25 4.94 15.59
C LYS A 302 15.06 4.83 14.64
N MET A 303 15.00 3.79 13.80
CA MET A 303 13.91 3.59 12.85
C MET A 303 12.56 3.48 13.56
N ALA A 304 12.49 2.73 14.67
CA ALA A 304 11.28 2.57 15.46
C ALA A 304 10.76 3.90 16.03
N LYS A 305 11.66 4.81 16.43
CA LYS A 305 11.25 6.17 16.81
C LYS A 305 10.68 6.94 15.61
N LEU A 306 11.29 6.81 14.44
CA LEU A 306 10.84 7.48 13.22
C LEU A 306 9.50 6.95 12.70
N VAL A 307 9.24 5.65 12.83
CA VAL A 307 7.95 5.02 12.48
C VAL A 307 6.80 5.66 13.26
N GLN A 308 7.00 5.96 14.54
CA GLN A 308 5.97 6.62 15.36
C GLN A 308 5.54 7.96 14.77
N TYR A 309 6.49 8.78 14.29
CA TYR A 309 6.17 10.02 13.59
C TYR A 309 5.53 9.77 12.22
N ALA A 310 6.06 8.82 11.45
CA ALA A 310 5.56 8.49 10.12
C ALA A 310 4.08 8.11 10.17
N VAL A 311 3.70 7.17 11.05
CA VAL A 311 2.30 6.74 11.28
C VAL A 311 1.40 7.94 11.52
N ILE A 312 1.77 8.81 12.47
CA ILE A 312 0.95 9.97 12.83
C ILE A 312 0.82 10.93 11.65
N PHE A 313 1.95 11.40 11.11
CA PHE A 313 1.95 12.44 10.10
C PHE A 313 1.25 12.01 8.82
N ASP A 314 1.44 10.76 8.42
CA ASP A 314 0.89 10.26 7.19
C ASP A 314 -0.63 10.03 7.31
N ARG A 315 -1.08 9.45 8.43
CA ARG A 315 -2.51 9.31 8.74
C ARG A 315 -3.20 10.68 8.79
N ILE A 316 -2.63 11.66 9.50
CA ILE A 316 -3.31 12.94 9.72
C ILE A 316 -3.17 13.92 8.56
N PHE A 317 -2.11 13.87 7.73
CA PHE A 317 -1.89 14.85 6.66
C PHE A 317 -2.06 14.32 5.25
N ARG A 318 -1.74 13.05 4.98
CA ARG A 318 -1.88 12.47 3.65
C ARG A 318 -3.16 11.65 3.55
N PHE A 319 -3.31 10.60 4.35
CA PHE A 319 -4.43 9.65 4.22
C PHE A 319 -5.78 10.31 4.48
N ALA A 320 -5.90 11.15 5.51
CA ALA A 320 -7.14 11.85 5.86
C ALA A 320 -7.80 12.61 4.68
N ILE A 321 -7.00 13.06 3.71
CA ILE A 321 -7.42 13.93 2.59
C ILE A 321 -7.00 13.42 1.21
N THR A 322 -6.49 12.19 1.09
CA THR A 322 -6.17 11.58 -0.20
C THR A 322 -7.38 10.82 -0.77
N GLY A 323 -7.62 10.95 -2.08
CA GLY A 323 -8.66 10.21 -2.78
C GLY A 323 -10.06 10.83 -2.66
N SER A 324 -11.07 10.09 -3.14
CA SER A 324 -12.47 10.54 -3.10
C SER A 324 -13.05 10.50 -1.68
N ARG A 325 -14.21 11.12 -1.46
CA ARG A 325 -14.98 10.99 -0.21
C ARG A 325 -15.96 9.82 -0.20
N VAL A 326 -16.00 9.02 -1.27
CA VAL A 326 -16.92 7.88 -1.38
C VAL A 326 -16.34 6.68 -0.62
N ARG A 327 -16.84 6.44 0.59
CA ARG A 327 -16.53 5.30 1.46
C ARG A 327 -15.02 5.10 1.65
N ASN A 328 -14.31 6.21 1.80
CA ASN A 328 -12.86 6.25 1.91
C ASN A 328 -12.44 5.85 3.33
N TYR A 329 -12.00 4.60 3.48
CA TYR A 329 -11.67 4.03 4.77
C TYR A 329 -10.37 4.60 5.36
N ASP A 330 -9.34 4.83 4.55
CA ASP A 330 -8.08 5.44 5.00
C ASP A 330 -8.30 6.87 5.48
N GLY A 331 -9.12 7.62 4.74
CA GLY A 331 -9.52 8.98 5.09
C GLY A 331 -10.21 9.05 6.45
N LEU A 332 -11.07 8.08 6.77
CA LEU A 332 -11.72 8.00 8.08
C LEU A 332 -10.74 7.61 9.19
N GLY A 333 -9.84 6.66 8.96
CA GLY A 333 -8.81 6.29 9.95
C GLY A 333 -7.93 7.48 10.36
N GLY A 334 -7.50 8.30 9.40
CA GLY A 334 -6.76 9.53 9.65
C GLY A 334 -7.54 10.58 10.46
N GLN A 335 -8.82 10.78 10.13
CA GLN A 335 -9.70 11.67 10.89
C GLN A 335 -9.93 11.19 12.32
N LEU A 336 -10.08 9.88 12.52
CA LEU A 336 -10.26 9.27 13.83
C LEU A 336 -9.03 9.52 14.72
N LEU A 337 -7.82 9.25 14.21
CA LEU A 337 -6.58 9.51 14.95
C LEU A 337 -6.42 10.99 15.30
N PHE A 338 -6.63 11.89 14.35
CA PHE A 338 -6.54 13.34 14.56
C PHE A 338 -7.54 13.82 15.63
N ALA A 339 -8.80 13.44 15.49
CA ALA A 339 -9.86 13.85 16.41
C ALA A 339 -9.63 13.27 17.81
N TRP A 340 -9.13 12.03 17.91
CA TRP A 340 -8.77 11.41 19.18
C TRP A 340 -7.66 12.19 19.90
N MET A 341 -6.55 12.48 19.22
CA MET A 341 -5.44 13.26 19.79
C MET A 341 -5.88 14.67 20.21
N HIS A 342 -6.79 15.28 19.45
CA HIS A 342 -7.35 16.58 19.78
C HIS A 342 -8.28 16.54 21.01
N GLN A 343 -9.19 15.57 21.09
CA GLN A 343 -10.11 15.40 22.22
C GLN A 343 -9.39 15.06 23.53
N HIS A 344 -8.19 14.47 23.44
CA HIS A 344 -7.33 14.19 24.57
C HIS A 344 -6.29 15.30 24.85
N HIS A 345 -6.44 16.47 24.22
CA HIS A 345 -5.59 17.64 24.46
C HIS A 345 -4.09 17.41 24.20
N VAL A 346 -3.75 16.56 23.22
CA VAL A 346 -2.36 16.34 22.77
C VAL A 346 -2.08 16.99 21.42
N LEU A 347 -3.11 17.15 20.58
CA LEU A 347 -3.04 17.91 19.33
C LEU A 347 -3.90 19.16 19.44
N HIS A 348 -3.33 20.32 19.09
CA HIS A 348 -3.98 21.62 19.28
C HIS A 348 -3.99 22.43 17.98
N TRP A 349 -5.12 23.07 17.69
CA TRP A 349 -5.22 24.09 16.65
C TRP A 349 -5.60 25.43 17.30
N THR A 350 -4.61 26.28 17.55
CA THR A 350 -4.78 27.58 18.23
C THR A 350 -4.03 28.65 17.46
N ASP A 351 -4.62 29.84 17.31
CA ASP A 351 -4.00 30.98 16.63
C ASP A 351 -3.43 30.67 15.23
N THR A 352 -4.12 29.80 14.47
CA THR A 352 -3.68 29.33 13.14
C THR A 352 -2.36 28.55 13.15
N LYS A 353 -2.05 27.91 14.29
CA LYS A 353 -0.90 27.03 14.48
C LYS A 353 -1.36 25.67 14.95
N LEU A 354 -0.83 24.62 14.34
CA LEU A 354 -0.91 23.26 14.84
C LEU A 354 0.28 23.01 15.78
N SER A 355 0.00 22.55 16.99
CA SER A 355 1.02 22.07 17.94
C SER A 355 0.66 20.69 18.47
N ILE A 356 1.68 19.88 18.76
CA ILE A 356 1.52 18.52 19.27
C ILE A 356 2.41 18.37 20.52
N ASP A 357 1.81 17.90 21.61
CA ASP A 357 2.51 17.64 22.87
C ASP A 357 3.19 16.27 22.80
N TRP A 358 4.33 16.20 22.12
CA TRP A 358 5.01 14.94 21.74
C TRP A 358 5.28 13.97 22.89
N ASP A 359 5.53 14.47 24.10
CA ASP A 359 5.77 13.62 25.28
C ASP A 359 4.51 12.84 25.70
N GLN A 360 3.30 13.34 25.38
CA GLN A 360 2.02 12.71 25.71
C GLN A 360 1.46 11.83 24.58
N VAL A 361 1.98 11.99 23.36
CA VAL A 361 1.53 11.27 22.17
C VAL A 361 1.54 9.75 22.35
N PRO A 362 2.62 9.12 22.87
CA PRO A 362 2.69 7.66 22.89
C PRO A 362 1.55 7.02 23.70
N GLU A 363 1.23 7.56 24.88
CA GLU A 363 0.15 7.06 25.73
C GLU A 363 -1.24 7.25 25.10
N VAL A 364 -1.51 8.46 24.55
CA VAL A 364 -2.81 8.77 23.94
C VAL A 364 -3.06 7.95 22.68
N VAL A 365 -2.04 7.76 21.85
CA VAL A 365 -2.14 6.94 20.63
C VAL A 365 -2.28 5.45 20.99
N ALA A 366 -1.57 4.96 22.01
CA ALA A 366 -1.73 3.59 22.48
C ALA A 366 -3.16 3.33 23.01
N ALA A 367 -3.74 4.30 23.73
CA ALA A 367 -5.10 4.18 24.27
C ALA A 367 -6.18 4.05 23.18
N LEU A 368 -6.00 4.70 22.02
CA LEU A 368 -6.87 4.46 20.86
C LEU A 368 -6.71 3.04 20.33
N GLY A 369 -5.47 2.57 20.23
CA GLY A 369 -5.16 1.19 19.85
C GLY A 369 -5.84 0.19 20.79
N ASP A 370 -5.77 0.41 22.10
CA ASP A 370 -6.37 -0.46 23.12
C ASP A 370 -7.90 -0.49 23.02
N ALA A 371 -8.54 0.65 22.74
CA ALA A 371 -9.99 0.72 22.52
C ALA A 371 -10.42 -0.09 21.29
N ILE A 372 -9.63 -0.05 20.22
CA ILE A 372 -9.86 -0.84 19.01
C ILE A 372 -9.61 -2.32 19.30
N ASP A 373 -8.52 -2.67 19.97
CA ASP A 373 -8.22 -4.06 20.34
C ASP A 373 -9.32 -4.64 21.25
N GLU A 374 -9.87 -3.87 22.19
CA GLU A 374 -11.00 -4.29 23.01
C GLU A 374 -12.27 -4.55 22.16
N LEU A 375 -12.52 -3.70 21.15
CA LEU A 375 -13.62 -3.91 20.20
C LEU A 375 -13.49 -5.26 19.47
N TYR A 376 -12.29 -5.58 18.99
CA TYR A 376 -11.97 -6.83 18.29
C TYR A 376 -11.95 -8.04 19.22
N TRP A 377 -11.39 -7.93 20.42
CA TRP A 377 -11.43 -8.99 21.43
C TRP A 377 -12.87 -9.39 21.78
N LYS A 378 -13.76 -8.41 21.98
CA LYS A 378 -15.20 -8.66 22.20
C LYS A 378 -15.93 -9.24 20.99
N SER A 379 -15.30 -9.35 19.81
CA SER A 379 -15.94 -9.93 18.63
C SER A 379 -16.08 -11.45 18.72
N ILE A 380 -15.31 -12.13 19.59
CA ILE A 380 -15.28 -13.59 19.73
C ILE A 380 -16.65 -14.18 20.08
N ASP A 381 -17.42 -13.51 20.93
CA ASP A 381 -18.75 -13.94 21.37
C ASP A 381 -19.87 -12.95 20.99
N ARG A 382 -19.53 -11.92 20.19
CA ARG A 382 -20.49 -10.92 19.71
C ARG A 382 -21.02 -11.26 18.32
N PRO A 383 -22.36 -11.30 18.12
CA PRO A 383 -22.94 -11.46 16.80
C PRO A 383 -22.48 -10.36 15.84
N LYS A 384 -22.27 -10.72 14.57
CA LYS A 384 -21.71 -9.83 13.54
C LYS A 384 -22.36 -8.45 13.46
N LEU A 385 -23.69 -8.37 13.38
CA LEU A 385 -24.40 -7.08 13.29
C LEU A 385 -24.24 -6.25 14.58
N ALA A 386 -24.27 -6.89 15.74
CA ALA A 386 -24.00 -6.20 17.00
C ALA A 386 -22.55 -5.69 17.06
N HIS A 387 -21.60 -6.40 16.45
CA HIS A 387 -20.22 -5.93 16.32
C HIS A 387 -20.12 -4.71 15.39
N TRP A 388 -20.81 -4.71 14.25
CA TRP A 388 -20.83 -3.57 13.33
C TRP A 388 -21.41 -2.31 13.98
N ILE A 389 -22.48 -2.45 14.78
CA ILE A 389 -23.08 -1.35 15.54
C ILE A 389 -22.07 -0.80 16.56
N ALA A 390 -21.44 -1.65 17.36
CA ALA A 390 -20.45 -1.21 18.35
C ALA A 390 -19.20 -0.58 17.71
N ALA A 391 -18.78 -1.07 16.53
CA ALA A 391 -17.72 -0.45 15.76
C ALA A 391 -18.10 0.97 15.29
N TYR A 392 -19.34 1.13 14.81
CA TYR A 392 -19.87 2.45 14.45
C TYR A 392 -19.93 3.39 15.66
N GLU A 393 -20.37 2.90 16.83
CA GLU A 393 -20.40 3.66 18.09
C GLU A 393 -18.99 4.13 18.50
N LEU A 394 -17.96 3.28 18.39
CA LEU A 394 -16.58 3.67 18.68
C LEU A 394 -16.12 4.81 17.77
N VAL A 395 -16.33 4.69 16.45
CA VAL A 395 -15.94 5.74 15.49
C VAL A 395 -16.72 7.02 15.75
N SER A 396 -18.05 6.91 15.86
CA SER A 396 -18.95 8.07 15.98
C SER A 396 -18.86 8.81 17.32
N ALA A 397 -18.33 8.16 18.37
CA ALA A 397 -17.99 8.82 19.62
C ALA A 397 -16.85 9.85 19.45
N THR A 398 -16.00 9.67 18.43
CA THR A 398 -14.83 10.54 18.19
C THR A 398 -15.03 11.43 16.96
N VAL A 399 -15.51 10.85 15.84
CA VAL A 399 -15.71 11.54 14.56
C VAL A 399 -17.21 11.74 14.33
N THR A 400 -17.66 12.98 14.20
CA THR A 400 -19.08 13.30 13.98
C THR A 400 -19.58 12.70 12.65
N PRO A 401 -20.62 11.85 12.65
CA PRO A 401 -21.22 11.35 11.42
C PRO A 401 -21.93 12.43 10.60
N ASN A 402 -22.25 12.09 9.36
CA ASN A 402 -23.09 12.90 8.50
C ASN A 402 -24.46 13.14 9.16
N PRO A 403 -24.99 14.38 9.22
CA PRO A 403 -26.30 14.65 9.82
C PRO A 403 -27.47 13.88 9.21
N ALA A 404 -27.33 13.40 7.96
CA ALA A 404 -28.35 12.61 7.28
C ALA A 404 -28.23 11.10 7.52
N SER A 405 -27.20 10.64 8.23
CA SER A 405 -26.90 9.22 8.44
C SER A 405 -28.07 8.44 9.04
N VAL A 406 -28.33 7.27 8.47
CA VAL A 406 -29.27 6.28 9.04
C VAL A 406 -28.62 5.56 10.22
N TRP A 407 -27.33 5.25 10.14
CA TRP A 407 -26.57 4.59 11.21
C TRP A 407 -26.50 5.45 12.47
N ALA A 408 -26.30 6.77 12.34
CA ALA A 408 -26.26 7.70 13.46
C ALA A 408 -27.59 7.84 14.23
N LYS A 409 -28.71 7.41 13.64
CA LYS A 409 -30.02 7.37 14.32
C LYS A 409 -30.16 6.18 15.28
N GLY A 410 -29.21 5.25 15.24
CA GLY A 410 -29.17 4.07 16.10
C GLY A 410 -29.82 2.82 15.49
N PRO A 411 -29.76 1.69 16.19
CA PRO A 411 -30.15 0.38 15.66
C PRO A 411 -31.60 0.31 15.17
N ASP A 412 -32.52 1.04 15.82
CA ASP A 412 -33.95 1.05 15.46
C ASP A 412 -34.23 1.65 14.08
N ALA A 413 -33.29 2.43 13.52
CA ALA A 413 -33.39 2.99 12.18
C ALA A 413 -32.84 2.06 11.09
N LEU A 414 -32.13 0.98 11.47
CA LEU A 414 -31.52 0.03 10.55
C LEU A 414 -32.45 -1.16 10.27
N PRO A 415 -32.38 -1.78 9.09
CA PRO A 415 -33.14 -2.98 8.77
C PRO A 415 -32.49 -4.23 9.41
N LEU A 416 -32.55 -4.34 10.75
CA LEU A 416 -31.78 -5.32 11.54
C LEU A 416 -32.08 -6.80 11.21
N THR A 417 -33.22 -7.09 10.58
CA THR A 417 -33.62 -8.44 10.15
C THR A 417 -33.35 -8.73 8.67
N ALA A 418 -32.85 -7.74 7.92
CA ALA A 418 -32.54 -7.88 6.50
C ALA A 418 -31.16 -8.55 6.29
N PRO A 419 -30.88 -9.05 5.07
CA PRO A 419 -29.53 -9.47 4.71
C PRO A 419 -28.49 -8.38 4.99
N LEU A 420 -27.29 -8.77 5.44
CA LEU A 420 -26.20 -7.85 5.80
C LEU A 420 -25.86 -6.81 4.72
N ARG A 421 -26.01 -7.18 3.44
CA ARG A 421 -25.82 -6.26 2.32
C ARG A 421 -26.74 -5.04 2.41
N GLU A 422 -28.02 -5.23 2.74
CA GLU A 422 -29.01 -4.15 2.82
C GLU A 422 -28.73 -3.22 4.01
N ILE A 423 -28.13 -3.75 5.07
CA ILE A 423 -27.65 -2.96 6.21
C ILE A 423 -26.41 -2.14 5.81
N THR A 424 -25.44 -2.76 5.11
CA THR A 424 -24.28 -2.06 4.57
C THR A 424 -24.68 -0.98 3.55
N ASP A 425 -25.74 -1.21 2.78
CA ASP A 425 -26.29 -0.23 1.82
C ASP A 425 -26.85 1.03 2.49
N GLN A 426 -27.14 1.00 3.80
CA GLN A 426 -27.55 2.19 4.56
C GLN A 426 -26.40 3.16 4.86
N VAL A 427 -25.14 2.73 4.69
CA VAL A 427 -23.97 3.59 4.90
C VAL A 427 -23.86 4.58 3.74
N MET A 428 -23.81 5.87 4.04
CA MET A 428 -23.67 6.91 3.02
C MET A 428 -22.31 6.83 2.32
N ASP A 429 -22.21 7.45 1.14
CA ASP A 429 -20.92 7.59 0.48
C ASP A 429 -19.95 8.40 1.35
N ASP A 430 -20.37 9.56 1.88
CA ASP A 430 -19.59 10.36 2.85
C ASP A 430 -20.26 10.31 4.24
N GLU A 431 -20.25 9.13 4.85
CA GLU A 431 -20.83 8.85 6.18
C GLU A 431 -20.15 9.65 7.31
N PHE A 432 -18.86 9.96 7.15
CA PHE A 432 -18.06 10.73 8.10
C PHE A 432 -17.36 11.88 7.35
N PRO A 433 -18.07 13.01 7.14
CA PRO A 433 -17.56 14.12 6.35
C PRO A 433 -16.36 14.78 7.02
N LEU A 434 -15.58 15.53 6.22
CA LEU A 434 -14.42 16.25 6.73
C LEU A 434 -14.81 17.25 7.82
N SER A 435 -14.00 17.31 8.89
CA SER A 435 -14.10 18.40 9.87
C SER A 435 -13.76 19.74 9.23
N MET A 436 -14.11 20.86 9.88
CA MET A 436 -13.77 22.21 9.39
C MET A 436 -12.26 22.39 9.16
N PHE A 437 -11.43 21.78 10.02
CA PHE A 437 -9.97 21.78 9.85
C PHE A 437 -9.59 21.08 8.55
N TYR A 438 -10.12 19.87 8.32
CA TYR A 438 -9.78 19.08 7.14
C TYR A 438 -10.36 19.63 5.84
N GLU A 439 -11.53 20.26 5.86
CA GLU A 439 -12.04 20.98 4.68
C GLU A 439 -11.08 22.10 4.25
N ALA A 440 -10.54 22.86 5.22
CA ALA A 440 -9.60 23.93 4.95
C ALA A 440 -8.22 23.40 4.54
N LEU A 441 -7.73 22.35 5.20
CA LEU A 441 -6.46 21.71 4.86
C LEU A 441 -6.51 21.10 3.46
N ASN A 442 -7.56 20.34 3.15
CA ASN A 442 -7.72 19.71 1.83
C ASN A 442 -7.65 20.76 0.71
N LYS A 443 -8.38 21.87 0.82
CA LYS A 443 -8.35 22.97 -0.17
C LYS A 443 -6.94 23.52 -0.43
N LYS A 444 -6.05 23.48 0.56
CA LYS A 444 -4.66 23.94 0.42
C LYS A 444 -3.69 22.83 -0.03
N MET A 445 -4.01 21.58 0.27
CA MET A 445 -3.13 20.41 0.05
C MET A 445 -3.47 19.60 -1.21
N SER A 446 -4.68 19.70 -1.78
CA SER A 446 -5.11 18.83 -2.89
C SER A 446 -4.12 18.85 -4.06
N SER A 447 -3.66 20.03 -4.48
CA SER A 447 -2.70 20.17 -5.59
C SER A 447 -1.34 19.53 -5.28
N VAL A 448 -0.92 19.56 -4.01
CA VAL A 448 0.34 18.93 -3.58
C VAL A 448 0.19 17.42 -3.60
N ILE A 449 -0.92 16.88 -3.08
CA ILE A 449 -1.22 15.45 -3.13
C ILE A 449 -1.31 14.95 -4.58
N GLU A 450 -2.02 15.67 -5.45
CA GLU A 450 -2.14 15.35 -6.87
C GLU A 450 -0.78 15.40 -7.57
N SER A 451 0.10 16.34 -7.20
CA SER A 451 1.46 16.41 -7.75
C SER A 451 2.33 15.20 -7.41
N THR A 452 1.93 14.38 -6.44
CA THR A 452 2.69 13.19 -6.02
C THR A 452 2.49 11.96 -6.91
N LYS A 453 1.55 12.04 -7.86
CA LYS A 453 1.27 10.99 -8.83
C LYS A 453 2.54 10.60 -9.60
N GLY A 454 2.85 9.31 -9.64
CA GLY A 454 4.00 8.77 -10.38
C GLY A 454 5.37 9.04 -9.75
N MET A 455 5.45 9.71 -8.60
CA MET A 455 6.73 9.96 -7.94
C MET A 455 7.42 8.67 -7.50
N THR A 456 8.75 8.72 -7.51
CA THR A 456 9.68 7.66 -7.07
C THR A 456 10.78 8.29 -6.22
N GLY A 457 11.62 7.47 -5.59
CA GLY A 457 12.70 7.94 -4.71
C GLY A 457 13.71 8.89 -5.38
N ILE A 458 13.81 8.87 -6.72
CA ILE A 458 14.69 9.77 -7.49
C ILE A 458 14.02 11.12 -7.84
N THR A 459 12.73 11.28 -7.55
CA THR A 459 11.99 12.53 -7.82
C THR A 459 12.44 13.62 -6.86
N LYS A 460 12.82 14.77 -7.39
CA LYS A 460 13.19 15.95 -6.58
C LYS A 460 11.92 16.62 -6.07
N ILE A 461 11.86 16.89 -4.77
CA ILE A 461 10.69 17.47 -4.09
C ILE A 461 10.86 18.93 -3.71
#